data_AF-A0A5B8LDZ7-F1
#
_entry.id   AF-A0A5B8LDZ7-F1
#
_cell.length_a   1.000
_cell.length_b   1.000
_cell.length_c   1.000
_cell.angle_alpha   90.00
_cell.angle_beta   90.00
_cell.angle_gamma   90.00
#
_symmetry.space_group_name_H-M   'P 1'
#
loop_
_entity.id
_entity.type
_entity.pdbx_description
1 polymer ?
#
loop_
_entity_poly.entity_id
_entity_poly.type
_entity_poly.pdbx_seq_one_letter_code
_entity_poly.pdbx_strand_id
1 'polypeptide(L)'
;MTGLLLSALPLKLGYATTIPGFADGTIDATPIRVTRSEMIKAGDLGSVKTWVGEAGAAPAPSTCWISKSAPYVIRAVVRTPNALAAWRWVGIGKSRLQASKCT
;
A
#
# COMPACT_ATOMS: atom_id res chain seq x y z
N MET A 1 0.34 -1.76 20.74
CA MET A 1 0.86 -2.10 19.40
C MET A 1 -0.35 -2.35 18.50
N THR A 2 -0.87 -1.31 17.85
CA THR A 2 -2.12 -1.38 17.06
C THR A 2 -1.74 -1.46 15.58
N GLY A 3 -1.38 -2.65 15.11
CA GLY A 3 -1.12 -2.91 13.70
C GLY A 3 -2.38 -3.44 13.03
N LEU A 4 -3.01 -2.67 12.16
CA LEU A 4 -4.12 -3.18 11.35
C LEU A 4 -3.55 -4.14 10.28
N LEU A 5 -4.00 -5.40 10.32
CA LEU A 5 -3.72 -6.36 9.26
C LEU A 5 -4.65 -6.09 8.07
N LEU A 6 -4.18 -5.32 7.08
CA LEU A 6 -4.96 -5.00 5.87
C LEU A 6 -5.46 -6.25 5.12
N SER A 7 -4.77 -7.38 5.26
CA SER A 7 -5.16 -8.68 4.69
C SER A 7 -6.36 -9.33 5.38
N ALA A 8 -6.67 -8.97 6.62
CA ALA A 8 -7.83 -9.45 7.35
C ALA A 8 -9.13 -8.75 6.90
N LEU A 9 -9.01 -7.65 6.15
CA LEU A 9 -10.16 -7.00 5.55
C LEU A 9 -10.77 -7.91 4.46
N PRO A 10 -12.08 -7.83 4.21
CA PRO A 10 -12.73 -8.55 3.12
C PRO A 10 -12.38 -7.89 1.77
N LEU A 11 -11.11 -8.01 1.36
CA LEU A 11 -10.55 -7.48 0.13
C LEU A 11 -11.27 -8.09 -1.08
N LYS A 12 -12.27 -7.36 -1.57
CA LYS A 12 -13.06 -7.66 -2.76
C LYS A 12 -13.28 -6.38 -3.56
N LEU A 13 -13.58 -6.52 -4.84
CA LEU A 13 -13.86 -5.37 -5.71
C LEU A 13 -14.96 -4.49 -5.10
N GLY A 14 -14.71 -3.18 -5.02
CA GLY A 14 -15.67 -2.21 -4.48
C GLY A 14 -15.72 -2.16 -2.96
N TYR A 15 -14.97 -3.01 -2.24
CA TYR A 15 -14.84 -2.87 -0.78
C TYR A 15 -14.25 -1.51 -0.42
N ALA A 16 -14.90 -0.81 0.50
CA ALA A 16 -14.47 0.47 1.01
C ALA A 16 -14.56 0.47 2.53
N THR A 17 -13.58 1.06 3.19
CA THR A 17 -13.58 1.23 4.65
C THR A 17 -12.67 2.40 5.02
N THR A 18 -12.65 2.75 6.29
CA THR A 18 -11.75 3.75 6.83
C THR A 18 -10.81 3.05 7.81
N ILE A 19 -9.51 3.21 7.58
CA ILE A 19 -8.47 2.61 8.40
C ILE A 19 -7.70 3.71 9.14
N PRO A 20 -7.20 3.45 10.36
CA PRO A 20 -6.27 4.37 11.00
C PRO A 20 -4.98 4.44 10.16
N GLY A 21 -4.70 5.62 9.63
CA GLY A 21 -3.42 6.00 9.05
C GLY A 21 -2.57 6.72 10.08
N PHE A 22 -1.25 6.62 9.94
CA PHE A 22 -0.31 7.40 10.73
C PHE A 22 0.38 8.41 9.82
N ALA A 23 0.20 9.69 10.11
CA ALA A 23 0.89 10.79 9.44
C ALA A 23 1.36 11.78 10.51
N ASP A 24 2.64 12.19 10.45
CA ASP A 24 3.20 13.26 11.30
C ASP A 24 2.91 13.12 12.81
N GLY A 25 2.88 11.88 13.32
CA GLY A 25 2.64 11.58 14.73
C GLY A 25 1.17 11.62 15.16
N THR A 26 0.24 11.89 14.24
CA THR A 26 -1.20 11.80 14.48
C THR A 26 -1.79 10.53 13.85
N ILE A 27 -2.85 10.02 14.49
CA ILE A 27 -3.68 8.95 13.92
C ILE A 27 -4.84 9.65 13.21
N ASP A 28 -4.92 9.47 11.91
CA ASP A 28 -6.00 10.02 11.09
C ASP A 28 -6.79 8.90 10.40
N ALA A 29 -8.07 9.16 10.15
CA ALA A 29 -8.98 8.21 9.53
C ALA A 29 -8.78 8.25 8.00
N THR A 30 -8.02 7.29 7.46
CA THR A 30 -7.71 7.24 6.03
C THR A 30 -8.73 6.35 5.29
N PRO A 31 -9.50 6.89 4.33
CA PRO A 31 -10.37 6.06 3.51
C PRO A 31 -9.53 5.16 2.61
N ILE A 32 -9.95 3.90 2.45
CA ILE A 32 -9.40 2.95 1.50
C ILE A 32 -10.52 2.34 0.66
N ARG A 33 -10.29 2.21 -0.66
CA ARG A 33 -11.20 1.55 -1.59
C ARG A 33 -10.47 0.58 -2.48
N VAL A 34 -10.94 -0.67 -2.54
CA VAL A 34 -10.43 -1.69 -3.47
C VAL A 34 -11.03 -1.45 -4.85
N THR A 35 -10.18 -1.10 -5.81
CA THR A 35 -10.58 -0.70 -7.16
C THR A 35 -10.46 -1.81 -8.19
N ARG A 36 -9.51 -2.74 -8.00
CA ARG A 36 -9.30 -3.88 -8.90
C ARG A 36 -8.49 -5.00 -8.25
N SER A 37 -8.34 -6.11 -8.96
CA SER A 37 -7.35 -7.15 -8.66
C SER A 37 -6.42 -7.34 -9.84
N GLU A 38 -5.12 -7.48 -9.60
CA GLU A 38 -4.15 -7.74 -10.65
C GLU A 38 -3.01 -8.66 -10.18
N MET A 39 -2.34 -9.28 -11.16
CA MET A 39 -1.14 -10.07 -10.94
C MET A 39 0.06 -9.15 -11.04
N ILE A 40 0.91 -9.11 -10.01
CA ILE A 40 2.13 -8.30 -10.03
C ILE A 40 3.37 -9.15 -9.80
N LYS A 41 4.48 -8.75 -10.43
CA LYS A 41 5.80 -9.34 -10.17
C LYS A 41 6.36 -8.75 -8.87
N ALA A 42 6.56 -9.61 -7.88
CA ALA A 42 6.96 -9.27 -6.51
C ALA A 42 8.39 -9.75 -6.19
N GLY A 43 9.32 -9.60 -7.14
CA GLY A 43 10.72 -10.05 -6.97
C GLY A 43 10.80 -11.56 -6.73
N ASP A 44 11.45 -11.95 -5.65
CA ASP A 44 11.69 -13.36 -5.27
C ASP A 44 10.40 -14.14 -4.97
N LEU A 45 9.28 -13.44 -4.71
CA LEU A 45 7.96 -14.05 -4.55
C LEU A 45 7.29 -14.42 -5.89
N GLY A 46 7.92 -14.09 -7.02
CA GLY A 46 7.36 -14.34 -8.34
C GLY A 46 6.11 -13.51 -8.61
N SER A 47 5.12 -14.11 -9.27
CA SER A 47 3.85 -13.46 -9.59
C SER A 47 2.84 -13.67 -8.48
N VAL A 48 2.36 -12.58 -7.87
CA VAL A 48 1.43 -12.61 -6.73
C VAL A 48 0.11 -11.96 -7.11
N LYS A 49 -1.00 -12.64 -6.76
CA LYS A 49 -2.35 -12.08 -6.90
C LYS A 49 -2.56 -11.02 -5.83
N THR A 50 -2.91 -9.81 -6.26
CA THR A 50 -3.09 -8.67 -5.35
C THR A 50 -4.40 -7.95 -5.59
N TRP A 51 -4.90 -7.33 -4.53
CA TRP A 51 -6.00 -6.37 -4.55
C TRP A 51 -5.41 -4.96 -4.53
N VAL A 52 -5.82 -4.14 -5.49
CA VAL A 52 -5.36 -2.76 -5.61
C VAL A 52 -6.31 -1.87 -4.84
N GLY A 53 -5.78 -1.19 -3.83
CA GLY A 53 -6.50 -0.24 -3.01
C GLY A 53 -6.00 1.19 -3.25
N GLU A 54 -6.94 2.13 -3.40
CA GLU A 54 -6.64 3.56 -3.32
C GLU A 54 -6.88 4.02 -1.89
N ALA A 55 -5.91 4.72 -1.30
CA ALA A 55 -5.92 5.19 0.07
C ALA A 55 -5.69 6.70 0.13
N GLY A 56 -6.48 7.38 0.97
CA GLY A 56 -6.43 8.84 1.14
C GLY A 56 -7.38 9.60 0.21
N ALA A 57 -7.48 10.91 0.44
CA ALA A 57 -8.35 11.80 -0.32
C ALA A 57 -7.58 12.53 -1.43
N ALA A 58 -8.33 13.12 -2.37
CA ALA A 58 -7.77 14.08 -3.32
C ALA A 58 -7.05 15.22 -2.57
N PRO A 59 -5.99 15.81 -3.13
CA PRO A 59 -5.48 15.62 -4.50
C PRO A 59 -4.44 14.50 -4.67
N ALA A 60 -4.07 13.79 -3.59
CA ALA A 60 -2.90 12.90 -3.60
C ALA A 60 -3.21 11.49 -3.06
N PRO A 61 -4.11 10.73 -3.72
CA PRO A 61 -4.39 9.36 -3.32
C PRO A 61 -3.15 8.49 -3.53
N SER A 62 -2.87 7.65 -2.54
CA SER A 62 -1.85 6.61 -2.59
C SER A 62 -2.46 5.31 -3.14
N THR A 63 -1.65 4.50 -3.80
CA THR A 63 -2.09 3.18 -4.31
C THR A 63 -1.33 2.08 -3.59
N CYS A 64 -2.03 1.06 -3.11
CA CYS A 64 -1.45 -0.09 -2.43
C CYS A 64 -1.88 -1.41 -3.09
N TRP A 65 -1.00 -2.40 -3.06
CA TRP A 65 -1.25 -3.75 -3.58
C TRP A 65 -1.20 -4.73 -2.41
N ILE A 66 -2.34 -5.33 -2.11
CA ILE A 66 -2.54 -6.14 -0.91
C ILE A 66 -2.76 -7.61 -1.31
N SER A 67 -1.95 -8.50 -0.76
CA SER A 67 -2.08 -9.96 -0.85
C SER A 67 -2.84 -10.51 0.37
N LYS A 68 -3.55 -11.62 0.18
CA LYS A 68 -4.13 -12.39 1.30
C LYS A 68 -3.08 -13.22 2.06
N SER A 69 -1.95 -13.49 1.43
CA SER A 69 -0.84 -14.24 2.03
C SER A 69 0.30 -13.30 2.39
N ALA A 70 1.03 -13.62 3.46
CA ALA A 70 2.22 -12.85 3.83
C ALA A 70 3.28 -12.91 2.69
N PRO A 71 3.98 -11.80 2.40
CA PRO A 71 3.78 -10.45 2.95
C PRO A 71 2.50 -9.79 2.44
N TYR A 72 1.71 -9.21 3.34
CA TYR A 72 0.37 -8.73 3.01
C TYR A 72 0.34 -7.48 2.13
N VAL A 73 1.29 -6.55 2.29
CA VAL A 73 1.42 -5.41 1.38
C VAL A 73 2.62 -5.67 0.49
N ILE A 74 2.35 -5.86 -0.80
CA ILE A 74 3.39 -6.20 -1.79
C ILE A 74 4.02 -4.94 -2.38
N ARG A 75 3.23 -3.86 -2.53
CA ARG A 75 3.67 -2.58 -3.09
C ARG A 75 2.83 -1.43 -2.52
N ALA A 76 3.45 -0.28 -2.32
CA ALA A 76 2.77 0.98 -2.04
C ALA A 76 3.39 2.12 -2.86
N VAL A 77 2.56 2.92 -3.50
CA VAL A 77 2.97 4.11 -4.24
C VAL A 77 2.28 5.29 -3.59
N VAL A 78 3.08 6.16 -2.97
CA VAL A 78 2.57 7.37 -2.32
C VAL A 78 2.77 8.52 -3.29
N ARG A 79 1.67 9.19 -3.63
CA ARG A 79 1.75 10.47 -4.35
C ARG A 79 1.91 11.54 -3.28
N THR A 80 3.05 12.22 -3.24
CA THR A 80 3.21 13.45 -2.46
C THR A 80 3.23 14.63 -3.43
N PRO A 81 2.63 15.78 -3.09
CA PRO A 81 2.59 16.96 -3.96
C PRO A 81 3.96 17.40 -4.48
N ASN A 82 5.04 17.08 -3.75
CA ASN A 82 6.41 17.53 -4.05
C ASN A 82 7.37 16.42 -4.54
N ALA A 83 6.94 15.16 -4.67
CA ALA A 83 7.74 14.08 -5.29
C ALA A 83 6.90 12.78 -5.40
N LEU A 84 7.11 11.97 -6.44
CA LEU A 84 6.63 10.58 -6.47
C LEU A 84 7.52 9.73 -5.55
N ALA A 85 7.08 9.47 -4.31
CA ALA A 85 7.77 8.52 -3.43
C ALA A 85 7.21 7.12 -3.65
N ALA A 86 7.87 6.34 -4.52
CA ALA A 86 7.57 4.91 -4.68
C ALA A 86 8.26 4.12 -3.56
N TRP A 87 7.49 3.53 -2.65
CA TRP A 87 8.01 2.72 -1.55
C TRP A 87 7.95 1.25 -1.95
N ARG A 88 9.11 0.65 -2.24
CA ARG A 88 9.24 -0.79 -2.48
C ARG A 88 9.73 -1.46 -1.19
N TRP A 89 8.85 -2.21 -0.54
CA TRP A 89 9.25 -3.09 0.56
C TRP A 89 9.95 -4.32 -0.02
N VAL A 90 11.25 -4.42 0.20
CA VAL A 90 12.03 -5.66 0.02
C VAL A 90 12.19 -6.29 1.40
N GLY A 91 11.98 -7.60 1.49
CA GLY A 91 11.80 -8.37 2.73
C GLY A 91 12.84 -8.13 3.83
N ILE A 92 12.47 -8.56 5.03
CA ILE A 92 13.20 -8.47 6.30
C ILE A 92 14.69 -8.82 6.09
N GLY A 93 15.53 -7.78 6.01
CA GLY A 93 16.96 -7.92 5.74
C GLY A 93 17.55 -6.62 5.21
N LYS A 94 17.89 -5.70 6.14
CA LYS A 94 18.54 -4.39 5.88
C LYS A 94 17.78 -3.49 4.90
N SER A 95 16.83 -2.74 5.45
CA SER A 95 16.16 -1.63 4.78
C SER A 95 17.19 -0.56 4.34
N ARG A 96 17.47 -0.47 3.04
CA ARG A 96 18.10 0.70 2.44
C ARG A 96 17.03 1.51 1.73
N LEU A 97 16.77 2.69 2.26
CA LEU A 97 15.93 3.72 1.65
C LEU A 97 16.56 4.13 0.30
N GLN A 98 15.90 3.84 -0.81
CA GLN A 98 16.22 4.47 -2.09
C GLN A 98 14.99 5.21 -2.60
N ALA A 99 15.01 6.53 -2.39
CA ALA A 99 14.18 7.44 -3.16
C ALA A 99 14.82 7.61 -4.53
N SER A 100 14.17 7.11 -5.58
CA SER A 100 14.56 7.41 -6.96
C SER A 100 13.78 8.62 -7.43
N LYS A 101 14.47 9.75 -7.68
CA LYS A 101 13.93 10.83 -8.48
C LYS A 101 13.91 10.36 -9.93
N CYS A 102 12.74 10.33 -10.57
CA CYS A 102 12.68 10.33 -12.02
C CYS A 102 12.69 11.79 -12.46
N THR A 103 13.78 12.18 -13.12
CA THR A 103 13.95 13.47 -13.81
C THR A 103 13.14 13.48 -15.10
#